data_AF-A0A9W8ZMZ5-F1
#
_entry.id   AF-A0A9W8ZMZ5-F1
#
_cell.length_a   1.000
_cell.length_b   1.000
_cell.length_c   1.000
_cell.angle_alpha   90.00
_cell.angle_beta   90.00
_cell.angle_gamma   90.00
#
_symmetry.space_group_name_H-M   'P 1'
#
loop_
_entity.id
_entity.type
_entity.pdbx_description
1 polymer ?
#
loop_
_entity_poly.entity_id
_entity_poly.type
_entity_poly.pdbx_seq_one_letter_code
_entity_poly.pdbx_strand_id
1 'polypeptide(L)'
;MTSKLSRKRSRLTLESDDDEDERLRQPLPALQRSKTQCELDELDIIDPKDAWTVDIGAILARPTLAVPPGSGLMPHNNWQRYKKGGSITVLCVQGNMQLHYNLLCSALEYLYSLSPSLQAIILCHDPPSHKLSTTAPYSLPMISAVDPPNNHFVRLGLLHPLGGGKFPLDALAVVDRKGRRRLVLPFGWGAGKHADTPAGKSIQNKMITLLKHCIRALEEEA
;
A
#
# COMPACT_ATOMS: atom_id res chain seq x y z
N MET A 1 11.77 -44.38 -41.76
CA MET A 1 12.15 -42.96 -41.86
C MET A 1 12.33 -42.63 -43.33
N THR A 2 11.35 -41.93 -43.92
CA THR A 2 11.33 -41.53 -45.34
C THR A 2 10.50 -40.26 -45.47
N SER A 3 11.06 -39.27 -46.15
CA SER A 3 10.39 -38.04 -46.57
C SER A 3 9.21 -38.32 -47.51
N LYS A 4 8.20 -37.44 -47.50
CA LYS A 4 7.38 -37.09 -48.67
C LYS A 4 6.52 -35.85 -48.37
N LEU A 5 6.94 -34.72 -48.91
CA LEU A 5 6.06 -33.62 -49.29
C LEU A 5 5.29 -34.04 -50.54
N SER A 6 3.97 -33.85 -50.58
CA SER A 6 3.23 -33.79 -51.84
C SER A 6 2.10 -32.76 -51.77
N ARG A 7 2.08 -31.92 -52.80
CA ARG A 7 1.16 -30.83 -53.09
C ARG A 7 -0.11 -31.35 -53.80
N LYS A 8 -1.16 -30.50 -53.76
CA LYS A 8 -2.14 -30.10 -54.81
C LYS A 8 -3.60 -30.27 -54.35
N ARG A 9 -4.34 -29.16 -54.20
CA ARG A 9 -5.14 -28.43 -55.23
C ARG A 9 -6.48 -29.17 -55.42
N SER A 10 -7.64 -28.61 -55.10
CA SER A 10 -8.43 -27.64 -55.88
C SER A 10 -9.85 -27.77 -55.30
N ARG A 11 -10.72 -26.75 -55.24
CA ARG A 11 -11.56 -26.36 -56.38
C ARG A 11 -12.42 -25.15 -56.01
N LEU A 12 -12.28 -24.10 -56.82
CA LEU A 12 -13.21 -22.97 -56.99
C LEU A 12 -14.49 -23.44 -57.71
N THR A 13 -15.63 -22.82 -57.39
CA THR A 13 -16.83 -22.54 -58.22
C THR A 13 -17.90 -21.98 -57.27
N LEU A 14 -18.69 -20.93 -57.50
CA LEU A 14 -19.01 -20.10 -58.67
C LEU A 14 -19.66 -18.80 -58.15
N GLU A 15 -19.53 -17.73 -58.92
CA GLU A 15 -20.30 -16.47 -58.80
C GLU A 15 -21.79 -16.70 -59.14
N SER A 16 -22.69 -15.92 -58.52
CA SER A 16 -23.93 -15.45 -59.15
C SER A 16 -24.46 -14.23 -58.40
N ASP A 17 -24.85 -13.23 -59.19
CA ASP A 17 -25.40 -11.91 -58.86
C ASP A 17 -26.67 -11.92 -58.00
N ASP A 18 -26.86 -10.76 -57.37
CA ASP A 18 -28.09 -10.08 -56.93
C ASP A 18 -29.14 -10.88 -56.15
N ASP A 19 -29.35 -10.48 -54.88
CA ASP A 19 -30.67 -10.12 -54.37
C ASP A 19 -30.56 -9.43 -53.00
N GLU A 20 -31.42 -8.43 -52.83
CA GLU A 20 -31.56 -7.57 -51.67
C GLU A 20 -32.04 -8.32 -50.40
N ASP A 21 -32.01 -7.56 -49.29
CA ASP A 21 -32.79 -7.73 -48.06
C ASP A 21 -32.22 -8.47 -46.82
N GLU A 22 -32.24 -7.66 -45.74
CA GLU A 22 -32.44 -8.01 -44.34
C GLU A 22 -31.62 -9.13 -43.71
N ARG A 23 -30.42 -8.79 -43.21
CA ARG A 23 -29.76 -9.57 -42.16
C ARG A 23 -29.41 -8.73 -40.94
N LEU A 24 -30.41 -8.64 -40.05
CA LEU A 24 -30.32 -8.77 -38.59
C LEU A 24 -29.01 -8.28 -37.95
N ARG A 25 -29.09 -7.09 -37.32
CA ARG A 25 -28.14 -6.56 -36.36
C ARG A 25 -27.82 -7.62 -35.28
N GLN A 26 -26.66 -8.25 -35.36
CA GLN A 26 -26.15 -9.07 -34.26
C GLN A 26 -25.71 -8.13 -33.11
N PRO A 27 -26.17 -8.35 -31.87
CA PRO A 27 -25.63 -7.64 -30.72
C PRO A 27 -24.18 -8.09 -30.50
N LEU A 28 -23.27 -7.13 -30.36
CA LEU A 28 -21.91 -7.38 -29.89
C LEU A 28 -21.96 -8.20 -28.59
N PRO A 29 -21.08 -9.21 -28.42
CA PRO A 29 -21.08 -10.02 -27.22
C PRO A 29 -20.84 -9.12 -26.01
N ALA A 30 -21.84 -9.05 -25.13
CA ALA A 30 -21.69 -8.42 -23.83
C ALA A 30 -20.51 -9.09 -23.13
N LEU A 31 -19.43 -8.34 -22.94
CA LEU A 31 -18.29 -8.72 -22.13
C LEU A 31 -18.84 -9.17 -20.77
N GLN A 32 -18.91 -10.48 -20.56
CA GLN A 32 -19.19 -11.07 -19.27
C GLN A 32 -18.06 -10.59 -18.35
N ARG A 33 -18.35 -9.53 -17.58
CA ARG A 33 -17.53 -9.13 -16.43
C ARG A 33 -17.63 -10.26 -15.42
N SER A 34 -16.77 -11.26 -15.56
CA SER A 34 -16.41 -12.14 -14.46
C SER A 34 -16.01 -11.22 -13.31
N LYS A 35 -16.84 -11.20 -12.27
CA LYS A 35 -16.65 -10.40 -11.07
C LYS A 35 -15.49 -11.02 -10.29
N THR A 36 -14.27 -10.87 -10.81
CA THR A 36 -13.04 -11.15 -10.09
C THR A 36 -13.04 -10.22 -8.89
N GLN A 37 -13.22 -10.79 -7.71
CA GLN A 37 -13.11 -10.09 -6.44
C GLN A 37 -11.79 -9.31 -6.45
N CYS A 38 -11.86 -7.99 -6.32
CA CYS A 38 -10.68 -7.15 -6.37
C CYS A 38 -9.94 -7.32 -5.04
N GLU A 39 -8.65 -7.64 -5.07
CA GLU A 39 -7.80 -7.76 -3.86
C GLU A 39 -7.89 -6.53 -2.93
N LEU A 40 -8.26 -5.37 -3.48
CA LEU A 40 -8.51 -4.15 -2.71
C LEU A 40 -9.71 -4.22 -1.77
N ASP A 41 -10.73 -5.00 -2.13
CA ASP A 41 -11.95 -5.12 -1.36
C ASP A 41 -11.77 -6.11 -0.18
N GLU A 42 -10.64 -6.82 -0.12
CA GLU A 42 -10.25 -7.68 1.01
C GLU A 42 -9.49 -6.91 2.10
N LEU A 43 -9.08 -5.66 1.84
CA LEU A 43 -8.46 -4.82 2.85
C LEU A 43 -9.53 -4.25 3.77
N ASP A 44 -9.40 -4.55 5.06
CA ASP A 44 -10.32 -4.05 6.07
C ASP A 44 -9.61 -3.77 7.40
N ILE A 45 -10.32 -3.08 8.30
CA ILE A 45 -9.91 -2.85 9.67
C ILE A 45 -10.03 -4.19 10.41
N ILE A 46 -8.92 -4.67 10.96
CA ILE A 46 -8.87 -5.92 11.71
C ILE A 46 -9.64 -5.73 13.02
N ASP A 47 -10.50 -6.69 13.34
CA ASP A 47 -11.27 -6.69 14.57
C ASP A 47 -10.35 -6.70 15.81
N PRO A 48 -10.73 -6.01 16.91
CA PRO A 48 -9.99 -5.98 18.19
C PRO A 48 -9.51 -7.35 18.72
N LYS A 49 -10.29 -8.39 18.48
CA LYS A 49 -10.07 -9.79 18.93
C LYS A 49 -9.09 -10.56 18.05
N ASP A 50 -8.98 -10.18 16.77
CA ASP A 50 -8.15 -10.84 15.76
C ASP A 50 -6.83 -10.08 15.54
N ALA A 51 -6.73 -8.85 16.05
CA ALA A 51 -5.56 -8.01 15.95
C ALA A 51 -4.46 -8.45 16.92
N TRP A 52 -3.25 -8.69 16.40
CA TRP A 52 -2.08 -8.97 17.24
C TRP A 52 -1.48 -7.71 17.84
N THR A 53 -0.81 -7.87 18.97
CA THR A 53 -0.16 -6.78 19.71
C THR A 53 1.27 -6.50 19.22
N VAL A 54 1.59 -5.22 19.13
CA VAL A 54 2.89 -4.66 18.75
C VAL A 54 3.41 -3.85 19.93
N ASP A 55 4.67 -4.05 20.27
CA ASP A 55 5.35 -3.25 21.29
C ASP A 55 5.76 -1.89 20.73
N ILE A 56 4.79 -0.96 20.68
CA ILE A 56 5.01 0.42 20.25
C ILE A 56 5.99 1.14 21.19
N GLY A 57 6.01 0.80 22.47
CA GLY A 57 6.96 1.36 23.43
C GLY A 57 8.40 1.08 23.02
N ALA A 58 8.71 -0.17 22.65
CA ALA A 58 10.03 -0.56 22.17
C ALA A 58 10.41 0.11 20.84
N ILE A 59 9.45 0.35 19.94
CA ILE A 59 9.69 1.09 18.69
C ILE A 59 10.03 2.56 19.00
N LEU A 60 9.18 3.23 19.79
CA LEU A 60 9.33 4.66 20.09
C LEU A 60 10.51 4.98 21.03
N ALA A 61 11.00 3.99 21.78
CA ALA A 61 12.20 4.15 22.61
C ALA A 61 13.51 4.21 21.79
N ARG A 62 13.46 3.91 20.49
CA ARG A 62 14.63 3.92 19.62
C ARG A 62 15.09 5.33 19.26
N PRO A 63 16.39 5.53 18.98
CA PRO A 63 16.88 6.76 18.41
C PRO A 63 16.07 7.15 17.19
N THR A 64 15.52 8.36 17.22
CA THR A 64 14.68 8.89 16.16
C THR A 64 15.45 9.97 15.42
N LEU A 65 15.54 9.82 14.09
CA LEU A 65 16.16 10.80 13.22
C LEU A 65 15.06 11.65 12.57
N ALA A 66 15.07 12.96 12.84
CA ALA A 66 14.03 13.85 12.31
C ALA A 66 14.14 14.09 10.80
N VAL A 67 15.37 14.19 10.29
CA VAL A 67 15.71 14.46 8.89
C VAL A 67 17.00 13.71 8.55
N PRO A 68 17.11 13.03 7.40
CA PRO A 68 18.35 12.36 7.02
C PRO A 68 19.41 13.39 6.60
N PRO A 69 20.71 13.13 6.84
CA PRO A 69 21.79 14.00 6.43
C PRO A 69 21.69 14.38 4.95
N GLY A 70 21.85 15.67 4.64
CA GLY A 70 21.80 16.19 3.27
C GLY A 70 20.39 16.39 2.68
N SER A 71 19.33 16.09 3.43
CA SER A 71 17.97 16.45 3.01
C SER A 71 17.67 17.92 3.27
N GLY A 72 17.02 18.58 2.31
CA GLY A 72 16.51 19.96 2.44
C GLY A 72 15.12 20.05 3.07
N LEU A 73 14.53 18.93 3.50
CA LEU A 73 13.18 18.88 4.06
C LEU A 73 13.16 19.38 5.51
N MET A 74 12.08 20.09 5.86
CA MET A 74 11.83 20.48 7.24
C MET A 74 11.33 19.29 8.07
N PRO A 75 11.78 19.14 9.33
CA PRO A 75 11.26 18.11 10.22
C PRO A 75 9.81 18.39 10.57
N HIS A 76 8.96 17.38 10.48
CA HIS A 76 7.58 17.39 10.95
C HIS A 76 7.41 16.29 11.99
N ASN A 77 7.01 16.66 13.20
CA ASN A 77 6.70 15.71 14.26
C ASN A 77 5.46 16.18 15.03
N ASN A 78 4.73 15.22 15.61
CA ASN A 78 3.58 15.50 16.48
C ASN A 78 3.84 15.07 17.92
N TRP A 79 5.12 15.04 18.32
CA TRP A 79 5.54 14.42 19.58
C TRP A 79 5.00 15.15 20.80
N GLN A 80 4.83 16.47 20.70
CA GLN A 80 4.24 17.31 21.75
C GLN A 80 2.80 16.91 22.10
N ARG A 81 2.09 16.24 21.18
CA ARG A 81 0.72 15.76 21.37
C ARG A 81 0.63 14.28 21.69
N TYR A 82 1.76 13.58 21.75
CA TYR A 82 1.80 12.16 22.06
C TYR A 82 1.27 11.88 23.46
N LYS A 83 0.37 10.90 23.57
CA LYS A 83 -0.15 10.40 24.84
C LYS A 83 0.16 8.90 24.92
N LYS A 84 1.00 8.51 25.87
CA LYS A 84 1.34 7.10 26.08
C LYS A 84 0.07 6.29 26.35
N GLY A 85 -0.18 5.26 25.53
CA GLY A 85 -1.40 4.45 25.59
C GLY A 85 -2.69 5.16 25.14
N GLY A 86 -2.58 6.39 24.61
CA GLY A 86 -3.72 7.21 24.17
C GLY A 86 -3.61 7.70 22.71
N SER A 87 -2.47 7.50 22.07
CA SER A 87 -2.23 7.89 20.67
C SER A 87 -2.36 6.72 19.72
N ILE A 88 -3.02 6.94 18.58
CA ILE A 88 -2.93 6.05 17.41
C ILE A 88 -1.58 6.29 16.74
N THR A 89 -0.93 5.23 16.24
CA THR A 89 0.34 5.32 15.53
C THR A 89 0.19 4.83 14.11
N VAL A 90 0.57 5.64 13.13
CA VAL A 90 0.69 5.28 11.72
C VAL A 90 2.16 5.05 11.40
N LEU A 91 2.49 3.79 11.11
CA LEU A 91 3.82 3.35 10.71
C LEU A 91 3.91 3.39 9.18
N CYS A 92 4.74 4.28 8.67
CA CYS A 92 5.14 4.34 7.27
C CYS A 92 6.35 3.42 7.06
N VAL A 93 6.11 2.17 6.69
CA VAL A 93 7.16 1.18 6.48
C VAL A 93 7.73 1.35 5.08
N GLN A 94 8.97 1.82 5.01
CA GLN A 94 9.59 2.18 3.74
C GLN A 94 10.71 1.21 3.38
N GLY A 95 10.49 0.48 2.28
CA GLY A 95 11.49 -0.30 1.57
C GLY A 95 12.04 0.52 0.41
N ASN A 96 11.54 0.24 -0.80
CA ASN A 96 12.07 0.82 -2.03
C ASN A 96 11.14 1.87 -2.65
N MET A 97 9.89 1.98 -2.18
CA MET A 97 8.91 2.90 -2.74
C MET A 97 8.71 4.13 -1.87
N GLN A 98 8.50 5.29 -2.50
CA GLN A 98 8.22 6.56 -1.81
C GLN A 98 6.74 6.99 -1.91
N LEU A 99 5.94 6.26 -2.70
CA LEU A 99 4.55 6.64 -2.98
C LEU A 99 3.70 6.75 -1.71
N HIS A 100 3.74 5.73 -0.86
CA HIS A 100 2.91 5.66 0.34
C HIS A 100 3.30 6.74 1.37
N TYR A 101 4.58 7.08 1.44
CA TYR A 101 5.09 8.21 2.22
C TYR A 101 4.49 9.53 1.74
N ASN A 102 4.54 9.81 0.43
CA ASN A 102 3.96 11.01 -0.15
C ASN A 102 2.45 11.11 0.15
N LEU A 103 1.72 10.01 -0.05
CA LEU A 103 0.28 9.96 0.20
C LEU A 103 -0.05 10.18 1.69
N LEU A 104 0.76 9.63 2.59
CA LEU A 104 0.60 9.86 4.03
C LEU A 104 0.79 11.34 4.35
N CYS A 105 1.90 11.95 3.92
CA CYS A 105 2.17 13.39 4.13
C CYS A 105 1.01 14.26 3.63
N SER A 106 0.48 13.99 2.42
CA SER A 106 -0.68 14.74 1.90
C SER A 106 -1.96 14.54 2.72
N ALA A 107 -2.08 13.45 3.48
CA ALA A 107 -3.25 13.16 4.31
C ALA A 107 -3.10 13.63 5.77
N LEU A 108 -1.90 13.95 6.26
CA LEU A 108 -1.66 14.14 7.71
C LEU A 108 -2.49 15.25 8.34
N GLU A 109 -2.66 16.38 7.66
CA GLU A 109 -3.49 17.48 8.20
C GLU A 109 -4.91 16.99 8.54
N TYR A 110 -5.50 16.22 7.62
CA TYR A 110 -6.81 15.61 7.84
C TYR A 110 -6.77 14.51 8.90
N LEU A 111 -5.72 13.69 8.95
CA LEU A 111 -5.60 12.66 9.98
C LEU A 111 -5.47 13.27 11.39
N TYR A 112 -4.80 14.42 11.52
CA TYR A 112 -4.70 15.16 12.78
C TYR A 112 -5.99 15.87 13.17
N SER A 113 -6.86 16.24 12.23
CA SER A 113 -8.18 16.74 12.57
C SER A 113 -9.11 15.64 13.11
N LEU A 114 -8.90 14.39 12.70
CA LEU A 114 -9.57 13.22 13.28
C LEU A 114 -8.98 12.82 14.64
N SER A 115 -7.65 12.71 14.70
CA SER A 115 -6.91 12.24 15.89
C SER A 115 -5.76 13.20 16.20
N PRO A 116 -5.97 14.21 17.05
CA PRO A 116 -4.96 15.25 17.32
C PRO A 116 -3.66 14.73 17.93
N SER A 117 -3.71 13.58 18.62
CA SER A 117 -2.57 12.94 19.26
C SER A 117 -1.88 11.87 18.38
N LEU A 118 -2.36 11.66 17.15
CA LEU A 118 -1.82 10.66 16.22
C LEU A 118 -0.33 10.89 15.95
N GLN A 119 0.44 9.82 15.97
CA GLN A 119 1.85 9.83 15.62
C GLN A 119 2.04 9.19 14.24
N ALA A 120 2.72 9.88 13.33
CA ALA A 120 3.13 9.34 12.05
C ALA A 120 4.65 9.22 12.04
N ILE A 121 5.17 8.01 11.85
CA ILE A 121 6.60 7.70 11.89
C ILE A 121 7.02 6.83 10.72
N ILE A 122 8.24 7.00 10.24
CA ILE A 122 8.84 6.14 9.23
C ILE A 122 9.60 5.01 9.93
N LEU A 123 9.36 3.78 9.49
CA LEU A 123 10.19 2.63 9.81
C LEU A 123 11.00 2.25 8.58
N CYS A 124 12.33 2.31 8.71
CA CYS A 124 13.26 1.94 7.65
C CYS A 124 14.43 1.12 8.23
N HIS A 125 15.29 0.59 7.36
CA HIS A 125 16.48 -0.16 7.78
C HIS A 125 17.53 0.73 8.44
N ASP A 126 17.92 1.81 7.75
CA ASP A 126 19.01 2.69 8.18
C ASP A 126 18.62 4.16 7.97
N PRO A 127 18.15 4.86 9.03
CA PRO A 127 17.67 6.24 8.90
C PRO A 127 18.68 7.23 8.27
N PRO A 128 20.00 7.21 8.61
CA PRO A 128 20.97 8.13 8.02
C PRO A 128 21.15 7.98 6.50
N SER A 129 21.08 6.77 5.94
CA SER A 129 21.19 6.55 4.49
C SER A 129 19.84 6.57 3.76
N HIS A 130 18.75 6.79 4.49
CA HIS A 130 17.39 6.73 3.96
C HIS A 130 17.12 7.85 2.95
N LYS A 131 16.67 7.46 1.75
CA LYS A 131 16.32 8.41 0.69
C LYS A 131 14.84 8.78 0.79
N LEU A 132 14.59 9.99 1.29
CA LEU A 132 13.25 10.56 1.29
C LEU A 132 12.81 11.00 -0.11
N SER A 133 11.50 11.13 -0.25
CA SER A 133 10.89 11.68 -1.45
C SER A 133 11.27 13.14 -1.66
N THR A 134 11.63 13.48 -2.90
CA THR A 134 11.88 14.86 -3.32
C THR A 134 10.61 15.69 -3.47
N THR A 135 9.44 15.04 -3.48
CA THR A 135 8.13 15.69 -3.63
C THR A 135 7.37 15.82 -2.31
N ALA A 136 7.90 15.27 -1.21
CA ALA A 136 7.24 15.39 0.09
C ALA A 136 7.43 16.80 0.67
N PRO A 137 6.42 17.36 1.36
CA PRO A 137 6.51 18.71 1.92
C PRO A 137 7.42 18.82 3.16
N TYR A 138 7.66 17.71 3.86
CA TYR A 138 8.45 17.65 5.09
C TYR A 138 8.99 16.24 5.30
N SER A 139 9.84 16.07 6.32
CA SER A 139 10.40 14.80 6.79
C SER A 139 9.68 14.33 8.05
N LEU A 140 9.18 13.09 8.06
CA LEU A 140 8.65 12.47 9.27
C LEU A 140 9.76 11.89 10.15
N PRO A 141 9.51 11.67 11.46
CA PRO A 141 10.50 11.06 12.33
C PRO A 141 10.77 9.63 11.88
N MET A 142 12.04 9.29 11.66
CA MET A 142 12.50 7.99 11.19
C MET A 142 13.11 7.18 12.31
N ILE A 143 12.77 5.90 12.37
CA ILE A 143 13.28 4.96 13.36
C ILE A 143 13.85 3.74 12.64
N SER A 144 15.02 3.29 13.07
CA SER A 144 15.58 2.00 12.64
C SER A 144 14.67 0.88 13.13
N ALA A 145 14.18 0.08 12.19
CA ALA A 145 13.37 -1.09 12.49
C ALA A 145 14.21 -2.36 12.65
N VAL A 146 15.52 -2.30 12.39
CA VAL A 146 16.42 -3.45 12.39
C VAL A 146 17.67 -3.13 13.20
N ASP A 147 17.58 -3.38 14.50
CA ASP A 147 18.71 -3.29 15.42
C ASP A 147 18.81 -4.61 16.18
N PRO A 148 19.90 -5.39 16.09
CA PRO A 148 20.05 -6.64 16.84
C PRO A 148 19.77 -6.43 18.33
N PRO A 149 18.93 -7.28 18.97
CA PRO A 149 18.30 -8.51 18.47
C PRO A 149 16.89 -8.31 17.86
N ASN A 150 16.41 -7.07 17.75
CA ASN A 150 15.02 -6.75 17.41
C ASN A 150 14.85 -6.37 15.93
N ASN A 151 14.08 -7.18 15.20
CA ASN A 151 13.58 -6.84 13.88
C ASN A 151 12.08 -6.53 13.97
N HIS A 152 11.74 -5.24 13.93
CA HIS A 152 10.37 -4.77 14.04
C HIS A 152 9.54 -5.14 12.80
N PHE A 153 10.14 -5.31 11.61
CA PHE A 153 9.42 -5.77 10.42
C PHE A 153 8.86 -7.18 10.60
N VAL A 154 9.63 -8.08 11.22
CA VAL A 154 9.17 -9.45 11.54
C VAL A 154 7.99 -9.40 12.49
N ARG A 155 8.11 -8.65 13.59
CA ARG A 155 7.05 -8.54 14.62
C ARG A 155 5.77 -7.90 14.08
N LEU A 156 5.91 -7.02 13.07
CA LEU A 156 4.77 -6.38 12.39
C LEU A 156 4.18 -7.24 11.27
N GLY A 157 4.82 -8.35 10.89
CA GLY A 157 4.44 -9.15 9.72
C GLY A 157 4.57 -8.36 8.41
N LEU A 158 5.58 -7.48 8.31
CA LEU A 158 5.79 -6.54 7.20
C LEU A 158 7.11 -6.81 6.48
N LEU A 159 7.51 -8.07 6.38
CA LEU A 159 8.60 -8.48 5.49
C LEU A 159 8.05 -8.73 4.08
N HIS A 160 8.80 -8.31 3.08
CA HIS A 160 8.47 -8.56 1.69
C HIS A 160 8.58 -10.08 1.41
N PRO A 161 7.55 -10.74 0.82
CA PRO A 161 7.57 -12.19 0.59
C PRO A 161 8.74 -12.68 -0.26
N LEU A 162 9.13 -11.89 -1.27
CA LEU A 162 10.29 -12.16 -2.12
C LEU A 162 11.60 -11.56 -1.58
N GLY A 163 11.57 -10.94 -0.40
CA GLY A 163 12.69 -10.19 0.18
C GLY A 163 13.68 -11.04 0.99
N GLY A 164 13.57 -12.37 0.95
CA GLY A 164 14.48 -13.28 1.67
C GLY A 164 14.56 -13.04 3.18
N GLY A 165 13.48 -12.51 3.78
CA GLY A 165 13.44 -12.13 5.20
C GLY A 165 14.22 -10.88 5.57
N LYS A 166 14.77 -10.15 4.59
CA LYS A 166 15.60 -8.96 4.82
C LYS A 166 14.86 -7.67 4.50
N PHE A 167 14.13 -7.63 3.39
CA PHE A 167 13.51 -6.39 2.92
C PHE A 167 12.12 -6.20 3.53
N PRO A 168 11.78 -4.99 4.02
CA PRO A 168 10.44 -4.69 4.45
C PRO A 168 9.50 -4.57 3.25
N LEU A 169 8.22 -4.77 3.52
CA LEU A 169 7.13 -4.42 2.62
C LEU A 169 6.92 -2.90 2.66
N ASP A 170 6.81 -2.26 1.50
CA ASP A 170 6.36 -0.88 1.41
C ASP A 170 4.88 -0.78 1.82
N ALA A 171 4.59 -0.19 2.98
CA ALA A 171 3.25 -0.23 3.56
C ALA A 171 2.95 0.93 4.52
N LEU A 172 1.65 1.24 4.67
CA LEU A 172 1.14 1.98 5.83
C LEU A 172 0.50 0.98 6.79
N ALA A 173 0.94 0.97 8.05
CA ALA A 173 0.32 0.15 9.09
C ALA A 173 -0.24 1.04 10.20
N VAL A 174 -1.47 0.77 10.63
CA VAL A 174 -2.12 1.49 11.73
C VAL A 174 -2.06 0.63 12.98
N VAL A 175 -1.58 1.21 14.07
CA VAL A 175 -1.56 0.61 15.40
C VAL A 175 -2.41 1.44 16.35
N ASP A 176 -3.38 0.81 17.00
CA ASP A 176 -4.29 1.50 17.90
C ASP A 176 -3.65 1.84 19.26
N ARG A 177 -4.42 2.52 20.11
CA ARG A 177 -3.99 2.98 21.44
C ARG A 177 -3.60 1.85 22.38
N LYS A 178 -4.11 0.64 22.14
CA LYS A 178 -3.79 -0.58 22.90
C LYS A 178 -2.60 -1.33 22.31
N GLY A 179 -1.94 -0.75 21.30
CA GLY A 179 -0.78 -1.36 20.64
C GLY A 179 -1.16 -2.47 19.68
N ARG A 180 -2.41 -2.57 19.19
CA ARG A 180 -2.81 -3.63 18.27
C ARG A 180 -2.69 -3.17 16.82
N ARG A 181 -2.16 -4.02 15.92
CA ARG A 181 -2.08 -3.72 14.49
C ARG A 181 -3.47 -3.88 13.86
N ARG A 182 -4.10 -2.77 13.47
CA ARG A 182 -5.51 -2.72 13.03
C ARG A 182 -5.69 -2.60 11.52
N LEU A 183 -4.68 -2.13 10.79
CA LEU A 183 -4.76 -2.01 9.33
C LEU A 183 -3.36 -2.14 8.74
N VAL A 184 -3.26 -2.75 7.55
CA VAL A 184 -2.06 -2.73 6.71
C VAL A 184 -2.46 -2.44 5.28
N LEU A 185 -1.87 -1.40 4.70
CA LEU A 185 -2.07 -0.98 3.31
C LEU A 185 -0.75 -1.21 2.56
N PRO A 186 -0.62 -2.32 1.80
CA PRO A 186 0.58 -2.59 1.03
C PRO A 186 0.65 -1.70 -0.22
N PHE A 187 1.84 -1.35 -0.68
CA PHE A 187 2.11 -0.63 -1.92
C PHE A 187 3.16 -1.38 -2.73
N GLY A 188 2.94 -1.50 -4.05
CA GLY A 188 3.81 -2.31 -4.93
C GLY A 188 3.65 -3.82 -4.74
N TRP A 189 2.74 -4.26 -3.85
CA TRP A 189 2.45 -5.66 -3.61
C TRP A 189 0.97 -5.89 -3.27
N GLY A 190 0.47 -7.09 -3.56
CA GLY A 190 -0.91 -7.51 -3.29
C GLY A 190 -1.93 -6.48 -3.79
N ALA A 191 -2.87 -6.11 -2.93
CA ALA A 191 -3.90 -5.12 -3.21
C ALA A 191 -3.36 -3.77 -3.75
N GLY A 192 -2.15 -3.36 -3.35
CA GLY A 192 -1.51 -2.12 -3.80
C GLY A 192 -0.50 -2.28 -4.94
N LYS A 193 -0.44 -3.46 -5.60
CA LYS A 193 0.57 -3.76 -6.64
C LYS A 193 0.60 -2.77 -7.79
N HIS A 194 -0.55 -2.19 -8.16
CA HIS A 194 -0.68 -1.27 -9.29
C HIS A 194 -0.77 0.20 -8.84
N ALA A 195 -0.49 0.50 -7.57
CA ALA A 195 -0.69 1.84 -7.02
C ALA A 195 0.24 2.90 -7.63
N ASP A 196 1.44 2.52 -8.09
CA ASP A 196 2.43 3.41 -8.71
C ASP A 196 2.35 3.48 -10.24
N THR A 197 1.43 2.72 -10.85
CA THR A 197 1.22 2.75 -12.30
C THR A 197 0.47 4.02 -12.74
N PRO A 198 0.50 4.39 -14.03
CA PRO A 198 -0.25 5.54 -14.54
C PRO A 198 -1.76 5.51 -14.24
N ALA A 199 -2.34 4.32 -14.09
CA ALA A 199 -3.76 4.12 -13.74
C ALA A 199 -3.99 3.90 -12.24
N GLY A 200 -2.94 3.94 -11.41
CA GLY A 200 -2.97 3.59 -9.98
C GLY A 200 -3.70 4.58 -9.07
N LYS A 201 -4.10 5.76 -9.59
CA LYS A 201 -4.74 6.81 -8.78
C LYS A 201 -6.01 6.35 -8.06
N SER A 202 -6.82 5.50 -8.67
CA SER A 202 -8.02 4.93 -8.03
C SER A 202 -7.65 4.05 -6.83
N ILE A 203 -6.55 3.30 -6.92
CA ILE A 203 -6.00 2.46 -5.85
C ILE A 203 -5.49 3.34 -4.72
N GLN A 204 -4.67 4.34 -5.03
CA GLN A 204 -4.15 5.30 -4.05
C GLN A 204 -5.31 5.97 -3.27
N ASN A 205 -6.34 6.42 -3.98
CA ASN A 205 -7.52 7.04 -3.37
C ASN A 205 -8.29 6.07 -2.46
N LYS A 206 -8.46 4.81 -2.88
CA LYS A 206 -9.08 3.77 -2.04
C LYS A 206 -8.26 3.51 -0.77
N MET A 207 -6.94 3.32 -0.89
CA MET A 207 -6.04 3.10 0.24
C MET A 207 -6.10 4.25 1.26
N ILE A 208 -6.04 5.50 0.79
CA ILE A 208 -6.10 6.67 1.69
C ILE A 208 -7.49 6.87 2.28
N THR A 209 -8.56 6.53 1.54
CA THR A 209 -9.91 6.49 2.11
C THR A 209 -10.00 5.47 3.25
N LEU A 210 -9.44 4.26 3.06
CA LEU A 210 -9.44 3.22 4.08
C LEU A 210 -8.60 3.62 5.30
N LEU A 211 -7.43 4.26 5.10
CA LEU A 211 -6.64 4.84 6.18
C LEU A 211 -7.46 5.83 7.01
N LYS A 212 -8.11 6.79 6.35
CA LYS A 212 -8.94 7.81 6.99
C LYS A 212 -10.10 7.19 7.76
N HIS A 213 -10.76 6.20 7.16
CA HIS A 213 -11.85 5.47 7.79
C HIS A 213 -11.37 4.72 9.04
N CYS A 214 -10.22 4.03 8.95
CA CYS A 214 -9.61 3.35 10.07
C CYS A 214 -9.29 4.30 11.24
N ILE A 215 -8.64 5.43 10.98
CA ILE A 215 -8.36 6.41 12.05
C ILE A 215 -9.65 6.89 12.71
N ARG A 216 -10.69 7.19 11.93
CA ARG A 216 -12.00 7.60 12.48
C ARG A 216 -12.63 6.50 13.34
N ALA A 217 -12.71 5.28 12.83
CA ALA A 217 -13.30 4.15 13.56
C ALA A 217 -12.55 3.89 14.88
N LEU A 218 -11.22 3.97 14.87
CA LEU A 218 -10.42 3.82 16.08
C LEU A 218 -10.63 4.97 17.07
N GLU A 219 -10.88 6.19 16.61
CA GLU A 219 -11.25 7.31 17.49
C GLU A 219 -12.62 7.08 18.16
N GLU A 220 -13.58 6.47 17.46
CA GLU A 220 -14.91 6.13 17.98
C GLU A 220 -14.91 4.93 18.95
N GLU A 221 -13.91 4.05 18.87
CA GLU A 221 -13.73 2.91 19.79
C GLU A 221 -13.20 3.30 21.19
N ALA A 222 -12.77 4.55 21.40
CA ALA A 222 -11.98 4.98 22.57
C ALA A 222 -12.80 5.47 23.76
#